data_AF-A0A413UEG9-F1
#
_entry.id   AF-A0A413UEG9-F1
#
_cell.length_a   1.000
_cell.length_b   1.000
_cell.length_c   1.000
_cell.angle_alpha   90.00
_cell.angle_beta   90.00
_cell.angle_gamma   90.00
#
_symmetry.space_group_name_H-M   'P 1'
#
loop_
_entity.id
_entity.type
_entity.pdbx_description
1 polymer ?
#
loop_
_entity_poly.entity_id
_entity_poly.type
_entity_poly.pdbx_seq_one_letter_code
_entity_poly.pdbx_strand_id
1 'polypeptide(L)'
;MTEKLKLCPFCGGEARIQVTDDEGNLKSESYLEDPYSGVGYVIIHDISNSTDSCPIATNLDEIQGCYIYTSKQEAIDAWNKRVNDNSNEEKENDRLCI
;
A
#
# COMPACT_ATOMS: atom_id res chain seq x y z
N MET A 1 11.71 6.22 8.52
CA MET A 1 10.83 5.23 9.19
C MET A 1 10.04 4.57 8.08
N THR A 2 10.03 3.25 7.97
CA THR A 2 9.21 2.58 6.94
C THR A 2 7.76 2.67 7.39
N GLU A 3 6.94 3.42 6.67
CA GLU A 3 5.54 3.58 7.07
C GLU A 3 4.80 2.25 6.90
N LYS A 4 3.91 1.95 7.85
CA LYS A 4 3.05 0.77 7.76
C LYS A 4 1.79 1.12 6.97
N LEU A 5 1.35 0.22 6.11
CA LEU A 5 0.09 0.36 5.39
C LEU A 5 -1.07 0.45 6.40
N LYS A 6 -1.85 1.54 6.35
CA LYS A 6 -3.05 1.72 7.18
C LYS A 6 -4.14 0.73 6.74
N LEU A 7 -5.07 0.44 7.65
CA LEU A 7 -6.26 -0.36 7.32
C LEU A 7 -7.13 0.33 6.27
N CYS A 8 -8.00 -0.46 5.64
CA CYS A 8 -9.00 0.05 4.70
C CYS A 8 -9.87 1.13 5.36
N PRO A 9 -10.03 2.30 4.72
CA PRO A 9 -10.76 3.42 5.31
C PRO A 9 -12.28 3.19 5.29
N PHE A 10 -12.76 2.23 4.51
CA PHE A 10 -14.19 1.95 4.36
C PHE A 10 -14.66 0.86 5.31
N CYS A 11 -13.90 -0.22 5.43
CA CYS A 11 -14.30 -1.41 6.18
C CYS A 11 -13.40 -1.71 7.40
N GLY A 12 -12.26 -1.03 7.54
CA GLY A 12 -11.28 -1.33 8.58
C GLY A 12 -10.51 -2.63 8.36
N GLY A 13 -10.73 -3.32 7.24
CA GLY A 13 -10.03 -4.54 6.87
C GLY A 13 -8.56 -4.32 6.50
N GLU A 14 -7.80 -5.42 6.42
CA GLU A 14 -6.38 -5.36 6.08
C GLU A 14 -6.21 -5.21 4.55
N ALA A 15 -5.42 -4.23 4.15
CA ALA A 15 -4.91 -4.12 2.80
C ALA A 15 -3.47 -4.64 2.77
N ARG A 16 -3.00 -5.09 1.61
CA ARG A 16 -1.62 -5.56 1.42
C ARG A 16 -1.03 -5.00 0.15
N ILE A 17 0.30 -4.88 0.11
CA ILE A 17 1.04 -4.55 -1.10
C ILE A 17 1.53 -5.85 -1.73
N GLN A 18 1.20 -6.06 -3.00
CA GLN A 18 1.63 -7.20 -3.79
C GLN A 18 2.63 -6.73 -4.87
N VAL A 19 3.63 -7.56 -5.15
CA VAL A 19 4.58 -7.32 -6.25
C VAL A 19 3.90 -7.66 -7.57
N THR A 20 4.19 -6.87 -8.60
CA THR A 20 3.70 -7.08 -9.96
C THR A 20 4.82 -6.78 -10.96
N ASP A 21 4.64 -7.16 -12.22
CA ASP A 21 5.48 -6.69 -13.33
C ASP A 21 4.91 -5.40 -13.95
N ASP A 22 5.61 -4.82 -14.93
CA ASP A 22 5.19 -3.60 -15.62
C ASP A 22 3.85 -3.76 -16.39
N GLU A 23 3.48 -5.00 -16.73
CA GLU A 23 2.22 -5.32 -17.40
C GLU A 23 1.05 -5.48 -16.40
N GLY A 24 1.35 -5.49 -15.10
CA GLY A 24 0.34 -5.63 -14.05
C GLY A 24 0.02 -7.09 -13.68
N ASN A 25 0.86 -8.06 -14.05
CA ASN A 25 0.66 -9.43 -13.57
C ASN A 25 1.26 -9.62 -12.17
N LEU A 26 0.45 -10.08 -11.22
CA LEU A 26 0.89 -10.34 -9.86
C LEU A 26 2.03 -11.37 -9.83
N LYS A 27 3.08 -11.04 -9.09
CA LYS A 27 4.25 -11.89 -8.86
C LYS A 27 4.47 -12.11 -7.38
N SER A 28 5.16 -13.20 -7.10
CA SER A 28 5.66 -13.52 -5.76
C SER A 28 6.89 -12.67 -5.42
N GLU A 29 7.23 -12.62 -4.14
CA GLU A 29 8.43 -11.93 -3.65
C GLU A 29 9.73 -12.39 -4.31
N SER A 30 9.84 -13.65 -4.72
CA SER A 30 11.00 -14.19 -5.46
C SER A 30 11.25 -13.49 -6.80
N TYR A 31 10.26 -12.79 -7.36
CA TYR A 31 10.45 -12.00 -8.58
C TYR A 31 11.38 -10.79 -8.38
N LEU A 32 11.54 -10.33 -7.13
CA LEU A 32 12.46 -9.26 -6.79
C LEU A 32 13.93 -9.67 -6.91
N GLU A 33 14.22 -10.98 -6.94
CA GLU A 33 15.59 -11.50 -7.04
C GLU A 33 16.12 -11.44 -8.48
N ASP A 34 15.26 -11.67 -9.48
CA ASP A 34 15.59 -11.61 -10.91
C ASP A 34 14.41 -11.08 -11.74
N PRO A 35 14.21 -9.75 -11.78
CA PRO A 35 13.08 -9.14 -12.48
C PRO A 35 13.35 -9.04 -13.98
N TYR A 36 12.63 -9.84 -14.77
CA TYR A 36 12.77 -9.86 -16.23
C TYR A 36 11.90 -8.82 -16.97
N SER A 37 10.90 -8.21 -16.32
CA SER A 37 9.93 -7.30 -16.96
C SER A 37 9.54 -6.13 -16.03
N GLY A 38 10.55 -5.47 -15.48
CA GLY A 38 10.35 -4.39 -14.51
C GLY A 38 9.78 -4.88 -13.18
N VAL A 39 9.73 -4.02 -12.17
CA VAL A 39 9.11 -4.33 -10.87
C VAL A 39 8.13 -3.24 -10.53
N GLY A 40 6.90 -3.64 -10.29
CA GLY A 40 5.82 -2.80 -9.82
C GLY A 40 5.29 -3.26 -8.47
N TYR A 41 4.56 -2.36 -7.81
CA TYR A 41 3.85 -2.63 -6.57
C TYR A 41 2.41 -2.18 -6.73
N VAL A 42 1.48 -3.02 -6.29
CA VAL A 42 0.05 -2.74 -6.36
C VAL A 42 -0.59 -3.01 -5.01
N ILE A 43 -1.73 -2.35 -4.77
CA ILE A 43 -2.49 -2.53 -3.54
C ILE A 43 -3.53 -3.61 -3.80
N ILE A 44 -3.66 -4.56 -2.87
CA ILE A 44 -4.70 -5.58 -2.89
C ILE A 44 -5.50 -5.47 -1.59
N HIS A 45 -6.82 -5.51 -1.73
CA HIS A 45 -7.76 -5.57 -0.64
C HIS A 45 -8.88 -6.53 -1.03
N ASP A 46 -8.80 -7.75 -0.53
CA ASP A 46 -9.72 -8.82 -0.88
C ASP A 46 -10.85 -8.97 0.13
N ILE A 47 -11.93 -9.61 -0.29
CA ILE A 47 -13.11 -9.88 0.55
C ILE A 47 -12.80 -10.71 1.81
N SER A 48 -11.75 -11.55 1.82
CA SER A 48 -11.41 -12.39 2.97
C SER A 48 -10.79 -11.59 4.11
N ASN A 49 -10.08 -10.51 3.78
CA ASN A 49 -9.50 -9.57 4.74
C ASN A 49 -10.36 -8.31 4.96
N SER A 50 -11.60 -8.35 4.47
CA SER A 50 -12.57 -7.26 4.59
C SER A 50 -13.69 -7.62 5.56
N THR A 51 -14.34 -6.61 6.12
CA THR A 51 -15.64 -6.83 6.75
C THR A 51 -16.71 -6.98 5.65
N ASP A 52 -17.80 -7.67 5.97
CA ASP A 52 -18.96 -7.82 5.08
C ASP A 52 -19.34 -6.46 4.46
N SER A 53 -19.44 -6.41 3.12
CA SER A 53 -19.86 -5.23 2.34
C SER A 53 -18.86 -4.07 2.17
N CYS A 54 -17.55 -4.35 2.07
CA CYS A 54 -16.58 -3.31 1.70
C CYS A 54 -16.74 -2.85 0.23
N PRO A 55 -16.89 -1.53 -0.05
CA PRO A 55 -17.16 -1.02 -1.40
C PRO A 55 -15.96 -1.12 -2.35
N ILE A 56 -14.76 -1.33 -1.81
CA ILE A 56 -13.53 -1.47 -2.59
C ILE A 56 -12.93 -2.87 -2.45
N ALA A 57 -13.52 -3.79 -1.69
CA ALA A 57 -12.99 -5.15 -1.62
C ALA A 57 -13.30 -5.92 -2.89
N THR A 58 -12.29 -6.55 -3.46
CA THR A 58 -12.41 -7.38 -4.68
C THR A 58 -12.19 -8.86 -4.35
N ASN A 59 -12.24 -9.73 -5.36
CA ASN A 59 -11.88 -11.13 -5.13
C ASN A 59 -10.39 -11.26 -4.78
N LEU A 60 -10.02 -12.46 -4.32
CA LEU A 60 -8.64 -12.82 -4.06
C LEU A 60 -7.79 -12.55 -5.32
N ASP A 61 -6.63 -11.92 -5.13
CA ASP A 61 -5.66 -11.62 -6.20
C ASP A 61 -6.16 -10.64 -7.28
N GLU A 62 -7.17 -9.84 -6.97
CA GLU A 62 -7.54 -8.69 -7.80
C GLU A 62 -6.86 -7.40 -7.32
N ILE A 63 -6.34 -6.63 -8.28
CA ILE A 63 -5.66 -5.36 -8.02
C ILE A 63 -6.67 -4.27 -7.71
N GLN A 64 -6.35 -3.45 -6.70
CA GLN A 64 -7.10 -2.25 -6.37
C GLN A 64 -6.67 -1.07 -7.23
N GLY A 65 -7.61 -0.54 -8.01
CA GLY A 65 -7.38 0.59 -8.90
C GLY A 65 -6.67 0.20 -10.19
N CYS A 66 -5.95 1.15 -10.78
CA CYS A 66 -5.30 0.99 -12.09
C CYS A 66 -3.83 1.42 -12.09
N TYR A 67 -3.27 1.73 -10.92
CA TYR A 67 -1.93 2.30 -10.82
C TYR A 67 -0.93 1.28 -10.29
N ILE A 68 0.19 1.14 -11.01
CA ILE A 68 1.33 0.34 -10.62
C ILE A 68 2.39 1.30 -10.08
N TYR A 69 2.69 1.18 -8.79
CA TYR A 69 3.67 2.02 -8.11
C TYR A 69 5.09 1.50 -8.36
N THR A 70 6.04 2.43 -8.45
CA THR A 70 7.45 2.10 -8.69
C THR A 70 8.17 1.60 -7.44
N SER A 71 7.56 1.81 -6.26
CA SER A 71 8.13 1.44 -4.98
C SER A 71 7.05 1.10 -3.95
N LYS A 72 7.35 0.15 -3.05
CA LYS A 72 6.44 -0.22 -1.95
C LYS A 72 6.05 0.98 -1.08
N GLN A 73 7.00 1.88 -0.80
CA GLN A 73 6.76 3.08 -0.01
C GLN A 73 5.80 4.06 -0.70
N GLU A 74 5.88 4.21 -2.02
CA GLU A 74 4.98 5.07 -2.79
C GLU A 74 3.54 4.54 -2.75
N ALA A 75 3.36 3.21 -2.87
CA ALA A 75 2.06 2.58 -2.72
C ALA A 75 1.48 2.78 -1.31
N ILE A 76 2.33 2.71 -0.28
CA ILE A 76 1.93 2.95 1.12
C ILE A 76 1.53 4.42 1.33
N ASP A 77 2.34 5.37 0.86
CA ASP A 77 2.05 6.81 0.98
C ASP A 77 0.73 7.15 0.27
N ALA A 78 0.56 6.69 -0.97
CA ALA A 78 -0.66 6.89 -1.75
C ALA A 78 -1.91 6.31 -1.06
N TRP A 79 -1.80 5.11 -0.48
CA TRP A 79 -2.89 4.50 0.28
C TRP A 79 -3.16 5.23 1.60
N ASN A 80 -2.11 5.64 2.30
CA ASN A 80 -2.20 6.28 3.61
C ASN A 80 -2.63 7.75 3.52
N LYS A 81 -2.50 8.37 2.36
CA LYS A 81 -2.94 9.73 2.09
C LYS A 81 -4.46 9.83 2.22
N ARG A 82 -4.91 10.43 3.32
CA ARG A 82 -6.33 10.74 3.58
C ARG A 82 -6.56 12.24 3.46
N VAL A 83 -7.75 12.64 3.00
CA VAL A 83 -8.13 14.05 2.77
C VAL A 83 -8.01 14.93 4.02
N ASN A 84 -8.07 14.35 5.21
CA ASN A 84 -7.99 15.04 6.50
C ASN A 84 -6.75 14.69 7.34
N ASP A 85 -5.72 14.08 6.77
CA ASP A 85 -4.46 13.87 7.49
C ASP A 85 -3.72 15.22 7.62
N ASN A 86 -4.18 16.07 8.55
CA ASN A 86 -3.37 17.14 9.13
C ASN A 86 -2.34 16.45 10.02
N SER A 87 -1.30 15.91 9.40
CA SER A 87 -0.14 15.39 10.12
C SER A 87 0.53 16.61 10.78
N ASN A 88 0.10 16.93 11.99
CA ASN A 88 0.78 17.85 12.87
C ASN A 88 2.10 17.14 13.26
N GLU A 89 3.09 17.21 12.37
CA GLU A 89 4.46 16.81 12.66
C GLU A 89 4.98 17.77 13.73
N GLU A 90 4.72 17.43 15.00
CA GLU A 90 5.50 17.94 16.10
C GLU A 90 6.94 17.47 15.89
N LYS A 91 7.70 18.31 15.19
CA LYS A 91 9.15 18.28 15.19
C LYS A 91 9.58 18.51 16.63
N GLU A 92 9.76 17.43 17.38
CA GLU A 92 10.49 17.47 18.64
C GLU A 92 11.90 17.97 18.30
N ASN A 93 12.14 19.23 18.63
CA ASN A 93 13.32 19.97 18.24
C ASN A 93 14.54 19.38 18.95
N ASP A 94 15.49 18.89 18.17
CA ASP A 94 16.90 18.90 18.53
C ASP A 94 17.29 20.35 18.89
N ARG A 95 17.46 20.61 20.20
CA ARG A 95 18.36 21.59 20.85
C ARG A 95 17.73 22.14 22.14
N LEU A 96 18.27 21.68 23.28
CA LEU A 96 18.96 22.62 24.15
C LEU A 96 19.93 21.86 25.08
N CYS A 97 21.19 21.79 24.65
CA CYS A 97 22.29 21.81 25.60
C CYS A 97 22.24 23.15 26.34
N ILE A 98 21.89 23.14 27.63
CA ILE A 98 22.47 24.03 28.64
C ILE A 98 22.70 23.23 29.91
#